data_AF-A0A377E6Q2-F1
#
_entry.id   AF-A0A377E6Q2-F1
#
_cell.length_a   1.000
_cell.length_b   1.000
_cell.length_c   1.000
_cell.angle_alpha   90.00
_cell.angle_beta   90.00
_cell.angle_gamma   90.00
#
_symmetry.space_group_name_H-M   'P 1'
#
loop_
_entity.id
_entity.type
_entity.pdbx_description
1 polymer ?
#
loop_
_entity_poly.entity_id
_entity_poly.type
_entity_poly.pdbx_seq_one_letter_code
_entity_poly.pdbx_strand_id
1 'polypeptide(L)'
;MNLTTLTHRDALCLNARFTSREEAIHALTQRLAALGKISSTEQFLEEVYRRESLGPTALGEGLAVPHGKTAAVKEAAFAVATLREPLQWEGVDGPEAVDLVVLLAIPPNEAGTTHMQLLTALTTRLADDEIRARIQSATTPDELLSALDDKGGTQPSASFSNAPTIVCVTACPAGIAHTYMAAEYLEKAGRKLGVNVYVEKQGANGIEGRLTADQLNSATACIFAAEVAIKESERFNGIPALSVPVAEPIRHAEALIQQALTLKRSDETRTVQQDTQPVKSVKTELKQALLSGISFAVPLIVAGGTVLAVAVLLSQIFGLQDLFNEEKLLAVDVPQAGRRAARNFDGTGARGLYRLFSGR
;
A
#
# COMPACT_ATOMS: atom_id res chain seq x y z
N MET A 1 14.43 1.54 -12.91
CA MET A 1 13.90 0.50 -13.81
C MET A 1 13.72 1.09 -15.20
N ASN A 2 14.00 0.35 -16.27
CA ASN A 2 13.60 0.76 -17.61
C ASN A 2 12.16 0.28 -17.83
N LEU A 3 11.21 1.20 -17.99
CA LEU A 3 9.78 0.85 -18.14
C LEU A 3 9.48 0.26 -19.52
N THR A 4 10.25 0.64 -20.54
CA THR A 4 10.01 0.19 -21.92
C THR A 4 10.26 -1.30 -22.12
N THR A 5 10.98 -1.96 -21.20
CA THR A 5 11.17 -3.42 -21.27
C THR A 5 9.93 -4.22 -20.90
N LEU A 6 8.95 -3.60 -20.24
CA LEU A 6 7.69 -4.25 -19.83
C LEU A 6 6.48 -3.81 -20.67
N THR A 7 6.70 -3.04 -21.73
CA THR A 7 5.65 -2.71 -22.70
C THR A 7 6.17 -2.90 -24.12
N HIS A 8 5.30 -2.73 -25.10
CA HIS A 8 5.63 -2.91 -26.50
C HIS A 8 4.87 -1.89 -27.33
N ARG A 9 5.38 -1.50 -28.50
CA ARG A 9 4.71 -0.55 -29.39
C ARG A 9 3.27 -0.97 -29.75
N ASP A 10 3.04 -2.27 -29.89
CA ASP A 10 1.71 -2.82 -30.21
C ASP A 10 0.79 -2.94 -28.98
N ALA A 11 1.32 -2.69 -27.78
CA ALA A 11 0.55 -2.56 -26.54
C ALA A 11 0.04 -1.12 -26.30
N LEU A 12 0.31 -0.21 -27.24
CA LEU A 12 -0.04 1.21 -27.12
C LEU A 12 -1.25 1.55 -28.01
N CYS A 13 -2.26 2.16 -27.39
CA CYS A 13 -3.46 2.68 -28.05
C CYS A 13 -3.46 4.21 -27.94
N LEU A 14 -2.97 4.89 -28.99
CA LEU A 14 -2.84 6.35 -28.98
C LEU A 14 -4.12 7.04 -29.43
N ASN A 15 -4.46 8.17 -28.79
CA ASN A 15 -5.66 8.97 -29.07
C ASN A 15 -6.93 8.12 -29.26
N ALA A 16 -7.06 7.06 -28.45
CA ALA A 16 -8.11 6.08 -28.57
C ALA A 16 -9.46 6.66 -28.17
N ARG A 17 -10.52 6.05 -28.70
CA ARG A 17 -11.91 6.30 -28.30
C ARG A 17 -12.49 4.98 -27.82
N PHE A 18 -12.98 4.99 -26.60
CA PHE A 18 -13.75 3.90 -26.01
C PHE A 18 -15.04 4.49 -25.45
N THR A 19 -16.08 3.67 -25.39
CA THR A 19 -17.40 4.04 -24.88
C THR A 19 -17.57 3.71 -23.40
N SER A 20 -16.73 2.83 -22.84
CA SER A 20 -16.72 2.48 -21.42
C SER A 20 -15.34 2.06 -20.91
N ARG A 21 -15.23 2.01 -19.58
CA ARG A 21 -14.08 1.44 -18.86
C ARG A 21 -13.80 0.00 -19.30
N GLU A 22 -14.86 -0.81 -19.36
CA GLU A 22 -14.78 -2.23 -19.69
C GLU A 22 -14.27 -2.44 -21.12
N GLU A 23 -14.70 -1.59 -22.06
CA GLU A 23 -14.20 -1.64 -23.44
C GLU A 23 -12.69 -1.31 -23.49
N ALA A 24 -12.25 -0.27 -22.77
CA ALA A 24 -10.84 0.10 -22.70
C ALA A 24 -9.98 -1.03 -22.11
N ILE A 25 -10.41 -1.62 -20.98
CA ILE A 25 -9.72 -2.74 -20.32
C ILE A 25 -9.66 -3.96 -21.24
N HIS A 26 -10.76 -4.29 -21.92
CA HIS A 26 -10.81 -5.41 -22.85
C HIS A 26 -9.88 -5.20 -24.06
N ALA A 27 -9.91 -4.01 -24.68
CA ALA A 27 -9.05 -3.69 -25.81
C ALA A 27 -7.55 -3.77 -25.45
N LEU A 28 -7.16 -3.24 -24.30
CA LEU A 28 -5.78 -3.32 -23.80
C LEU A 28 -5.38 -4.76 -23.47
N THR A 29 -6.28 -5.56 -22.91
CA THR A 29 -6.05 -7.00 -22.67
C THR A 29 -5.80 -7.74 -23.98
N GLN A 30 -6.57 -7.45 -25.03
CA GLN A 30 -6.37 -8.06 -26.34
C GLN A 30 -4.99 -7.73 -26.94
N ARG A 31 -4.46 -6.52 -26.72
CA ARG A 31 -3.09 -6.18 -27.13
C ARG A 31 -2.06 -7.06 -26.44
N LEU A 32 -2.18 -7.25 -25.13
CA LEU A 32 -1.28 -8.10 -24.35
C LEU A 32 -1.40 -9.59 -24.73
N ALA A 33 -2.61 -10.05 -25.02
CA ALA A 33 -2.85 -11.41 -25.51
C ALA A 33 -2.24 -11.64 -26.91
N ALA A 34 -2.38 -10.67 -27.82
CA ALA A 34 -1.78 -10.74 -29.16
C ALA A 34 -0.25 -10.79 -29.13
N LEU A 35 0.37 -10.17 -28.13
CA LEU A 35 1.81 -10.24 -27.84
C LEU A 35 2.23 -11.54 -27.12
N GLY A 36 1.30 -12.44 -26.85
CA GLY A 36 1.55 -13.71 -26.18
C GLY A 36 1.83 -13.61 -24.69
N LYS A 37 1.68 -12.42 -24.08
CA LYS A 37 1.94 -12.16 -22.65
C LYS A 37 0.87 -12.78 -21.74
N ILE A 38 -0.34 -12.95 -22.25
CA ILE A 38 -1.48 -13.53 -21.55
C ILE A 38 -1.91 -14.83 -22.28
N SER A 39 -2.13 -15.91 -21.54
CA SER A 39 -2.60 -17.21 -22.06
C SER A 39 -4.12 -17.34 -22.11
N SER A 40 -4.85 -16.63 -21.23
CA SER A 40 -6.32 -16.58 -21.22
C SER A 40 -6.78 -15.15 -20.92
N THR A 41 -7.47 -14.56 -21.89
CA THR A 41 -8.07 -13.23 -21.79
C THR A 41 -9.14 -13.19 -20.71
N GLU A 42 -9.98 -14.22 -20.66
CA GLU A 42 -11.11 -14.32 -19.73
C GLU A 42 -10.64 -14.35 -18.27
N GLN A 43 -9.67 -15.22 -17.95
CA GLN A 43 -9.12 -15.33 -16.59
C GLN A 43 -8.41 -14.04 -16.16
N PHE A 44 -7.75 -13.35 -17.09
CA PHE A 44 -7.10 -12.09 -16.77
C PHE A 44 -8.11 -10.97 -16.52
N LEU A 45 -9.13 -10.84 -17.36
CA LEU A 45 -10.20 -9.86 -17.20
C LEU A 45 -10.96 -10.06 -15.89
N GLU A 46 -11.30 -11.30 -15.54
CA GLU A 46 -11.96 -11.61 -14.27
C GLU A 46 -11.16 -11.07 -13.08
N GLU A 47 -9.84 -11.28 -13.08
CA GLU A 47 -8.98 -10.80 -12.00
C GLU A 47 -8.83 -9.27 -11.99
N VAL A 48 -8.77 -8.62 -13.15
CA VAL A 48 -8.77 -7.15 -13.25
C VAL A 48 -10.07 -6.58 -12.67
N TYR A 49 -11.23 -7.11 -13.06
CA TYR A 49 -12.52 -6.63 -12.54
C TYR A 49 -12.73 -6.98 -11.07
N ARG A 50 -12.24 -8.14 -10.62
CA ARG A 50 -12.19 -8.47 -9.20
C ARG A 50 -11.39 -7.41 -8.45
N ARG A 51 -10.23 -7.00 -8.98
CA ARG A 51 -9.42 -5.93 -8.37
C ARG A 51 -10.14 -4.57 -8.37
N GLU A 52 -10.79 -4.17 -9.47
CA GLU A 52 -11.60 -2.95 -9.53
C GLU A 52 -12.69 -2.95 -8.44
N SER A 53 -13.32 -4.10 -8.18
CA SER A 53 -14.39 -4.21 -7.17
C SER A 53 -13.90 -4.05 -5.72
N LEU A 54 -12.60 -4.24 -5.46
CA LEU A 54 -12.01 -4.05 -4.14
C LEU A 54 -11.72 -2.58 -3.81
N GLY A 55 -11.74 -1.71 -4.81
CA GLY A 55 -11.51 -0.29 -4.64
C GLY A 55 -10.96 0.36 -5.91
N PRO A 56 -11.05 1.70 -5.99
CA PRO A 56 -10.71 2.46 -7.18
C PRO A 56 -9.27 2.23 -7.63
N THR A 57 -9.07 2.24 -8.94
CA THR A 57 -7.75 2.19 -9.60
C THR A 57 -7.46 3.46 -10.39
N ALA A 58 -8.39 4.41 -10.42
CA ALA A 58 -8.10 5.77 -10.76
C ALA A 58 -7.27 6.40 -9.63
N LEU A 59 -6.20 7.10 -10.02
CA LEU A 59 -5.16 7.62 -9.13
C LEU A 59 -5.09 9.15 -9.15
N GLY A 60 -6.12 9.83 -9.67
CA GLY A 60 -6.11 11.27 -9.86
C GLY A 60 -5.44 11.75 -11.15
N GLU A 61 -5.66 13.02 -11.46
CA GLU A 61 -5.07 13.75 -12.60
C GLU A 61 -5.33 13.11 -13.99
N GLY A 62 -6.38 12.30 -14.14
CA GLY A 62 -6.69 11.63 -15.41
C GLY A 62 -6.06 10.25 -15.59
N LEU A 63 -5.38 9.70 -14.58
CA LEU A 63 -4.72 8.39 -14.65
C LEU A 63 -5.56 7.28 -14.01
N ALA A 64 -5.73 6.16 -14.71
CA ALA A 64 -6.16 4.89 -14.15
C ALA A 64 -5.15 3.76 -14.39
N VAL A 65 -4.97 2.91 -13.38
CA VAL A 65 -4.03 1.78 -13.42
C VAL A 65 -4.73 0.46 -13.05
N PRO A 66 -5.68 -0.01 -13.90
CA PRO A 66 -6.28 -1.33 -13.72
C PRO A 66 -5.20 -2.41 -13.78
N HIS A 67 -5.33 -3.45 -12.97
CA HIS A 67 -4.30 -4.49 -12.89
C HIS A 67 -4.88 -5.83 -12.45
N GLY A 68 -4.27 -6.91 -12.93
CA GLY A 68 -4.66 -8.28 -12.59
C GLY A 68 -3.46 -9.17 -12.26
N LYS A 69 -3.59 -9.98 -11.20
CA LYS A 69 -2.59 -10.96 -10.77
C LYS A 69 -3.10 -12.38 -10.95
N THR A 70 -2.64 -13.09 -11.98
CA THR A 70 -3.15 -14.44 -12.29
C THR A 70 -2.11 -15.29 -13.02
N ALA A 71 -2.22 -16.63 -12.91
CA ALA A 71 -1.39 -17.60 -13.62
C ALA A 71 -1.57 -17.54 -15.15
N ALA A 72 -2.65 -16.90 -15.63
CA ALA A 72 -2.83 -16.63 -17.04
C ALA A 72 -1.80 -15.64 -17.61
N VAL A 73 -1.14 -14.84 -16.77
CA VAL A 73 -0.04 -13.96 -17.19
C VAL A 73 1.25 -14.75 -17.23
N LYS A 74 1.86 -14.88 -18.41
CA LYS A 74 3.11 -15.62 -18.61
C LYS A 74 4.33 -14.80 -18.22
N GLU A 75 4.27 -13.50 -18.45
CA GLU A 75 5.35 -12.54 -18.22
C GLU A 75 4.74 -11.20 -17.83
N ALA A 76 5.32 -10.51 -16.85
CA ALA A 76 4.86 -9.19 -16.45
C ALA A 76 4.92 -8.23 -17.65
N ALA A 77 3.83 -7.52 -17.90
CA ALA A 77 3.73 -6.58 -19.00
C ALA A 77 2.67 -5.52 -18.72
N PHE A 78 2.71 -4.42 -19.45
CA PHE A 78 1.65 -3.43 -19.42
C PHE A 78 1.31 -2.86 -20.80
N ALA A 79 0.05 -2.48 -20.95
CA ALA A 79 -0.49 -1.80 -22.12
C ALA A 79 -0.98 -0.40 -21.71
N VAL A 80 -0.92 0.55 -22.64
CA VAL A 80 -1.25 1.96 -22.39
C VAL A 80 -2.29 2.43 -23.40
N ALA A 81 -3.28 3.18 -22.93
CA ALA A 81 -4.15 3.97 -23.78
C ALA A 81 -4.12 5.45 -23.36
N THR A 82 -3.85 6.33 -24.31
CA THR A 82 -4.18 7.77 -24.20
C THR A 82 -5.52 7.98 -24.89
N LEU A 83 -6.45 8.67 -24.25
CA LEU A 83 -7.82 8.81 -24.72
C LEU A 83 -8.07 10.20 -25.29
N ARG A 84 -8.79 10.26 -26.41
CA ARG A 84 -9.22 11.54 -27.00
C ARG A 84 -10.37 12.16 -26.21
N GLU A 85 -11.23 11.34 -25.62
CA GLU A 85 -12.33 11.75 -24.75
C GLU A 85 -12.17 11.02 -23.42
N PRO A 86 -12.19 11.73 -22.27
CA PRO A 86 -12.04 11.09 -20.98
C PRO A 86 -13.19 10.13 -20.69
N LEU A 87 -12.87 8.98 -20.09
CA LEU A 87 -13.84 8.04 -19.54
C LEU A 87 -14.12 8.38 -18.08
N GLN A 88 -15.36 8.12 -17.64
CA GLN A 88 -15.68 8.14 -16.21
C GLN A 88 -15.15 6.86 -15.55
N TRP A 89 -14.41 7.02 -14.46
CA TRP A 89 -13.82 5.94 -13.68
C TRP A 89 -14.11 6.14 -12.20
N GLU A 90 -14.31 5.07 -11.44
CA GLU A 90 -14.47 5.19 -10.00
C GLU A 90 -13.14 5.62 -9.36
N GLY A 91 -13.14 6.78 -8.70
CA GLY A 91 -12.04 7.33 -7.92
C GLY A 91 -12.28 7.24 -6.42
N VAL A 92 -11.36 7.79 -5.62
CA VAL A 92 -11.46 7.77 -4.14
C VAL A 92 -12.62 8.62 -3.63
N ASP A 93 -12.84 9.79 -4.26
CA ASP A 93 -13.89 10.76 -3.86
C ASP A 93 -15.14 10.68 -4.77
N GLY A 94 -15.28 9.57 -5.50
CA GLY A 94 -16.33 9.33 -6.48
C GLY A 94 -15.80 9.35 -7.93
N PRO A 95 -16.72 9.39 -8.92
CA PRO A 95 -16.35 9.30 -10.32
C PRO A 95 -15.43 10.44 -10.77
N GLU A 96 -14.35 10.08 -11.47
CA GLU A 96 -13.39 11.02 -12.04
C GLU A 96 -13.15 10.77 -13.53
N ALA A 97 -12.76 11.81 -14.25
CA ALA A 97 -12.43 11.74 -15.66
C ALA A 97 -11.01 11.20 -15.85
N VAL A 98 -10.87 10.12 -16.63
CA VAL A 98 -9.62 9.44 -16.94
C VAL A 98 -9.33 9.55 -18.43
N ASP A 99 -8.15 10.03 -18.79
CA ASP A 99 -7.67 10.14 -20.17
C ASP A 99 -6.37 9.36 -20.44
N LEU A 100 -5.76 8.79 -19.40
CA LEU A 100 -4.62 7.88 -19.49
C LEU A 100 -4.90 6.59 -18.71
N VAL A 101 -4.91 5.46 -19.41
CA VAL A 101 -5.12 4.13 -18.82
C VAL A 101 -3.85 3.30 -18.99
N VAL A 102 -3.34 2.73 -17.89
CA VAL A 102 -2.22 1.80 -17.91
C VAL A 102 -2.63 0.46 -17.31
N LEU A 103 -2.86 -0.54 -18.15
CA LEU A 103 -3.29 -1.88 -17.73
C LEU A 103 -2.07 -2.75 -17.40
N LEU A 104 -1.94 -3.18 -16.15
CA LEU A 104 -0.83 -4.04 -15.71
C LEU A 104 -1.23 -5.53 -15.64
N ALA A 105 -0.43 -6.38 -16.28
CA ALA A 105 -0.55 -7.83 -16.21
C ALA A 105 0.57 -8.42 -15.36
N ILE A 106 0.21 -9.21 -14.34
CA ILE A 106 1.13 -9.66 -13.28
C ILE A 106 1.05 -11.18 -13.07
N PRO A 107 2.18 -11.91 -13.15
CA PRO A 107 2.21 -13.33 -12.80
C PRO A 107 2.13 -13.56 -11.28
N PRO A 108 1.62 -14.71 -10.78
CA PRO A 108 1.43 -14.96 -9.35
C PRO A 108 2.74 -15.02 -8.56
N ASN A 109 3.77 -15.54 -9.22
CA ASN A 109 5.08 -15.90 -8.67
C ASN A 109 5.95 -14.67 -8.37
N GLU A 110 5.43 -13.46 -8.63
CA GLU A 110 6.04 -12.20 -8.26
C GLU A 110 5.54 -11.67 -6.90
N ALA A 111 5.45 -12.53 -5.89
CA ALA A 111 5.04 -12.13 -4.54
C ALA A 111 6.17 -11.36 -3.83
N GLY A 112 6.06 -10.03 -3.80
CA GLY A 112 7.01 -9.11 -3.15
C GLY A 112 8.04 -8.46 -4.09
N THR A 113 7.88 -8.62 -5.41
CA THR A 113 8.91 -8.42 -6.44
C THR A 113 8.43 -7.49 -7.57
N THR A 114 9.35 -7.17 -8.51
CA THR A 114 9.24 -6.47 -9.81
C THR A 114 7.97 -5.67 -10.11
N HIS A 115 6.78 -6.27 -10.12
CA HIS A 115 5.50 -5.56 -10.23
C HIS A 115 5.35 -4.33 -9.30
N MET A 116 5.73 -4.43 -8.02
CA MET A 116 5.64 -3.29 -7.09
C MET A 116 6.56 -2.14 -7.51
N GLN A 117 7.77 -2.49 -7.96
CA GLN A 117 8.75 -1.53 -8.47
C GLN A 117 8.30 -0.94 -9.81
N LEU A 118 7.62 -1.73 -10.65
CA LEU A 118 7.01 -1.28 -11.89
C LEU A 118 5.92 -0.26 -11.60
N LEU A 119 4.94 -0.60 -10.76
CA LEU A 119 3.85 0.29 -10.42
C LEU A 119 4.38 1.58 -9.80
N THR A 120 5.33 1.48 -8.86
CA THR A 120 6.00 2.63 -8.26
C THR A 120 6.73 3.49 -9.30
N ALA A 121 7.55 2.88 -10.15
CA ALA A 121 8.32 3.61 -11.16
C ALA A 121 7.41 4.29 -12.19
N LEU A 122 6.33 3.62 -12.60
CA LEU A 122 5.32 4.16 -13.49
C LEU A 122 4.57 5.32 -12.84
N THR A 123 4.00 5.13 -11.66
CA THR A 123 3.19 6.19 -11.01
C THR A 123 4.04 7.40 -10.62
N THR A 124 5.28 7.19 -10.17
CA THR A 124 6.23 8.28 -9.90
C THR A 124 6.54 9.06 -11.18
N ARG A 125 6.78 8.36 -12.29
CA ARG A 125 7.05 9.00 -13.58
C ARG A 125 5.84 9.77 -14.12
N LEU A 126 4.64 9.24 -13.90
CA LEU A 126 3.39 9.88 -14.32
C LEU A 126 2.95 11.03 -13.39
N ALA A 127 3.53 11.19 -12.20
CA ALA A 127 3.29 12.34 -11.33
C ALA A 127 3.98 13.64 -11.83
N ASP A 128 4.90 13.51 -12.78
CA ASP A 128 5.51 14.64 -13.48
C ASP A 128 4.57 15.16 -14.58
N ASP A 129 4.23 16.46 -14.52
CA ASP A 129 3.27 17.09 -15.45
C ASP A 129 3.82 17.17 -16.86
N GLU A 130 5.13 17.39 -17.02
CA GLU A 130 5.76 17.49 -18.34
C GLU A 130 5.80 16.11 -19.00
N ILE A 131 6.10 15.06 -18.23
CA ILE A 131 6.04 13.68 -18.74
C ILE A 131 4.61 13.32 -19.12
N ARG A 132 3.63 13.60 -18.26
CA ARG A 132 2.21 13.34 -18.56
C ARG A 132 1.74 14.08 -19.80
N ALA A 133 2.05 15.37 -19.91
CA ALA A 133 1.71 16.17 -21.08
C ALA A 133 2.32 15.61 -22.37
N ARG A 134 3.59 15.18 -22.32
CA ARG A 134 4.24 14.52 -23.45
C ARG A 134 3.56 13.21 -23.84
N ILE A 135 3.26 12.35 -22.87
CA ILE A 135 2.51 11.10 -23.10
C ILE A 135 1.16 11.40 -23.74
N GLN A 136 0.40 12.36 -23.21
CA GLN A 136 -0.91 12.72 -23.73
C GLN A 136 -0.86 13.32 -25.14
N SER A 137 0.21 14.04 -25.47
CA SER A 137 0.41 14.63 -26.80
C SER A 137 0.97 13.66 -27.83
N ALA A 138 1.43 12.48 -27.42
CA ALA A 138 2.09 11.53 -28.30
C ALA A 138 1.15 11.06 -29.42
N THR A 139 1.65 11.15 -30.65
CA THR A 139 0.94 10.73 -31.87
C THR A 139 1.51 9.45 -32.46
N THR A 140 2.70 9.04 -32.03
CA THR A 140 3.35 7.79 -32.44
C THR A 140 3.76 6.92 -31.25
N PRO A 141 3.80 5.58 -31.41
CA PRO A 141 4.24 4.68 -30.33
C PRO A 141 5.64 5.00 -29.82
N ASP A 142 6.54 5.40 -30.72
CA ASP A 142 7.93 5.71 -30.39
C ASP A 142 8.04 7.00 -29.54
N GLU A 143 7.20 8.01 -29.78
CA GLU A 143 7.09 9.20 -28.92
C GLU A 143 6.63 8.86 -27.51
N LEU A 144 5.59 8.03 -27.37
CA LEU A 144 5.09 7.61 -26.06
C LEU A 144 6.13 6.78 -25.32
N LEU A 145 6.77 5.81 -25.99
CA LEU A 145 7.84 5.01 -25.38
C LEU A 145 9.02 5.87 -24.95
N SER A 146 9.41 6.87 -25.74
CA SER A 146 10.47 7.81 -25.37
C SER A 146 10.08 8.64 -24.14
N ALA A 147 8.84 9.12 -24.05
CA ALA A 147 8.36 9.84 -22.87
C ALA A 147 8.30 8.94 -21.64
N LEU A 148 7.94 7.66 -21.82
CA LEU A 148 7.98 6.67 -20.76
C LEU A 148 9.39 6.26 -20.35
N ASP A 149 10.42 6.32 -21.20
CA ASP A 149 11.80 5.98 -20.80
C ASP A 149 12.54 7.16 -20.16
N ASP A 150 12.11 8.39 -20.48
CA ASP A 150 12.66 9.59 -19.88
C ASP A 150 12.57 9.49 -18.36
N LYS A 151 13.73 9.47 -17.71
CA LYS A 151 13.79 9.36 -16.26
C LYS A 151 13.28 10.61 -15.57
N GLY A 152 13.04 11.70 -16.32
CA GLY A 152 12.77 13.00 -15.76
C GLY A 152 14.03 13.51 -15.06
N GLY A 153 14.29 14.81 -15.20
CA GLY A 153 15.32 15.48 -14.44
C GLY A 153 14.89 15.73 -13.00
N THR A 154 14.59 14.69 -12.22
CA THR A 154 14.49 14.86 -10.76
C THR A 154 15.91 15.01 -10.23
N GLN A 155 16.44 16.22 -10.34
CA GLN A 155 17.65 16.60 -9.63
C GLN A 155 17.38 16.39 -8.13
N PRO A 156 18.33 15.80 -7.37
CA PRO A 156 18.27 15.81 -5.92
C PRO A 156 18.02 17.23 -5.47
N SER A 157 16.96 17.43 -4.68
CA SER A 157 16.54 18.71 -4.15
C SER A 157 17.73 19.41 -3.50
N ALA A 158 18.26 20.45 -4.15
CA ALA A 158 19.12 21.38 -3.43
C ALA A 158 18.28 21.97 -2.30
N SER A 159 18.63 21.68 -1.05
CA SER A 159 17.94 22.26 0.10
C SER A 159 17.95 23.78 -0.04
N PHE A 160 16.78 24.41 0.01
CA PHE A 160 16.68 25.86 -0.03
C PHE A 160 17.23 26.42 1.28
N SER A 161 18.38 27.11 1.21
CA SER A 161 18.99 27.75 2.37
C SER A 161 18.03 28.76 2.99
N ASN A 162 17.79 28.65 4.30
CA ASN A 162 16.87 29.50 5.09
C ASN A 162 15.36 29.35 4.81
N ALA A 163 14.92 28.36 4.01
CA ALA A 163 13.50 28.09 3.84
C ALA A 163 12.92 27.24 5.00
N PRO A 164 11.62 27.37 5.32
CA PRO A 164 10.95 26.48 6.25
C PRO A 164 11.09 25.01 5.83
N THR A 165 11.20 24.13 6.82
CA THR A 165 11.23 22.68 6.63
C THR A 165 9.90 22.06 7.03
N ILE A 166 9.31 21.25 6.17
CA ILE A 166 8.16 20.38 6.47
C ILE A 166 8.61 18.94 6.29
N VAL A 167 8.27 18.11 7.27
CA VAL A 167 8.50 16.66 7.22
C VAL A 167 7.18 15.94 7.04
N CYS A 168 7.13 14.97 6.15
CA CYS A 168 5.89 14.27 5.84
C CYS A 168 6.04 12.77 6.04
N VAL A 169 4.95 12.10 6.40
CA VAL A 169 4.82 10.65 6.32
C VAL A 169 3.65 10.31 5.42
N THR A 170 3.90 9.45 4.43
CA THR A 170 2.85 8.91 3.56
C THR A 170 2.66 7.43 3.86
N ALA A 171 1.42 6.98 4.10
CA ALA A 171 1.15 5.57 4.41
C ALA A 171 -0.22 5.08 3.93
N CYS A 172 -0.25 4.01 3.15
CA CYS A 172 -1.46 3.36 2.62
C CYS A 172 -1.38 1.86 2.92
N PRO A 173 -2.49 1.15 3.24
CA PRO A 173 -2.46 -0.28 3.55
C PRO A 173 -1.80 -1.14 2.47
N ALA A 174 -2.04 -0.80 1.20
CA ALA A 174 -1.42 -1.47 0.06
C ALA A 174 0.06 -1.05 -0.12
N GLY A 175 0.39 0.20 0.23
CA GLY A 175 1.76 0.71 0.20
C GLY A 175 2.40 0.78 -1.18
N ILE A 176 1.63 1.05 -2.25
CA ILE A 176 2.11 1.00 -3.65
C ILE A 176 1.92 2.32 -4.41
N ALA A 177 0.70 2.67 -4.83
CA ALA A 177 0.49 3.83 -5.68
C ALA A 177 0.37 5.12 -4.86
N HIS A 178 -0.65 5.21 -4.01
CA HIS A 178 -0.94 6.45 -3.27
C HIS A 178 0.19 6.87 -2.32
N THR A 179 0.89 5.92 -1.67
CA THR A 179 2.04 6.24 -0.81
C THR A 179 3.12 7.02 -1.57
N TYR A 180 3.51 6.56 -2.76
CA TYR A 180 4.60 7.18 -3.50
C TYR A 180 4.14 8.41 -4.27
N MET A 181 2.91 8.40 -4.82
CA MET A 181 2.34 9.58 -5.47
C MET A 181 2.20 10.73 -4.49
N ALA A 182 1.61 10.49 -3.31
CA ALA A 182 1.48 11.52 -2.29
C ALA A 182 2.84 12.12 -1.92
N ALA A 183 3.89 11.29 -1.82
CA ALA A 183 5.24 11.77 -1.55
C ALA A 183 5.75 12.68 -2.67
N GLU A 184 5.64 12.26 -3.94
CA GLU A 184 6.08 13.06 -5.07
C GLU A 184 5.32 14.40 -5.17
N TYR A 185 4.00 14.39 -5.01
CA TYR A 185 3.20 15.63 -5.05
C TYR A 185 3.56 16.58 -3.91
N LEU A 186 3.82 16.08 -2.70
CA LEU A 186 4.29 16.91 -1.58
C LEU A 186 5.67 17.51 -1.86
N GLU A 187 6.62 16.72 -2.36
CA GLU A 187 7.96 17.21 -2.70
C GLU A 187 7.92 18.24 -3.83
N LYS A 188 7.12 17.97 -4.87
CA LYS A 188 6.90 18.88 -6.01
C LYS A 188 6.26 20.19 -5.58
N ALA A 189 5.21 20.15 -4.76
CA ALA A 189 4.58 21.35 -4.21
C ALA A 189 5.56 22.14 -3.33
N GLY A 190 6.41 21.45 -2.55
CA GLY A 190 7.49 22.06 -1.78
C GLY A 190 8.46 22.84 -2.67
N ARG A 191 8.94 22.21 -3.75
CA ARG A 191 9.82 22.85 -4.75
C ARG A 191 9.17 24.11 -5.35
N LYS A 192 7.89 24.03 -5.72
CA LYS A 192 7.14 25.15 -6.29
C LYS A 192 6.97 26.31 -5.31
N LEU A 193 6.76 26.01 -4.02
CA LEU A 193 6.56 26.99 -2.96
C LEU A 193 7.88 27.47 -2.30
N GLY A 194 9.04 26.91 -2.70
CA GLY A 194 10.33 27.22 -2.08
C GLY A 194 10.45 26.73 -0.64
N VAL A 195 9.82 25.59 -0.31
CA VAL A 195 9.81 24.97 1.02
C VAL A 195 10.62 23.67 0.99
N ASN A 196 11.43 23.42 2.02
CA ASN A 196 12.14 22.16 2.17
C ASN A 196 11.15 21.07 2.60
N VAL A 197 10.78 20.16 1.71
CA VAL A 197 9.89 19.04 2.02
C VAL A 197 10.68 17.74 1.99
N TYR A 198 10.60 16.98 3.08
CA TYR A 198 11.18 15.65 3.19
C TYR A 198 10.08 14.64 3.49
N VAL A 199 9.96 13.58 2.69
CA VAL A 199 8.88 12.60 2.84
C VAL A 199 9.41 11.21 3.16
N GLU A 200 8.96 10.69 4.29
CA GLU A 200 9.11 9.28 4.67
C GLU A 200 7.94 8.47 4.13
N LYS A 201 8.24 7.41 3.38
CA LYS A 201 7.24 6.50 2.82
C LYS A 201 7.13 5.26 3.69
N GLN A 202 5.92 4.96 4.19
CA GLN A 202 5.66 3.76 4.97
C GLN A 202 4.66 2.86 4.24
N GLY A 203 5.13 1.72 3.75
CA GLY A 203 4.33 0.80 2.94
C GLY A 203 4.64 -0.68 3.22
N ALA A 204 4.27 -1.53 2.27
CA ALA A 204 4.53 -2.97 2.33
C ALA A 204 6.03 -3.30 2.41
N ASN A 205 6.88 -2.45 1.83
CA ASN A 205 8.34 -2.58 1.85
C ASN A 205 9.00 -2.06 3.14
N GLY A 206 8.21 -1.61 4.12
CA GLY A 206 8.72 -1.00 5.34
C GLY A 206 8.80 0.52 5.26
N ILE A 207 9.81 1.11 5.93
CA ILE A 207 10.04 2.55 5.96
C ILE A 207 11.14 2.88 4.94
N GLU A 208 10.80 3.70 3.94
CA GLU A 208 11.72 4.20 2.91
C GLU A 208 11.91 5.71 3.07
N GLY A 209 13.15 6.18 2.92
CA GLY A 209 13.46 7.61 3.14
C GLY A 209 13.20 8.04 4.59
N ARG A 210 13.52 7.18 5.56
CA ARG A 210 13.32 7.45 6.98
C ARG A 210 13.92 8.81 7.36
N LEU A 211 13.10 9.67 7.96
CA LEU A 211 13.52 11.02 8.33
C LEU A 211 14.60 10.99 9.41
N THR A 212 15.63 11.80 9.20
CA THR A 212 16.77 11.97 10.12
C THR A 212 16.39 12.83 11.31
N ALA A 213 17.16 12.72 12.40
CA ALA A 213 16.99 13.57 13.58
C ALA A 213 17.09 15.06 13.23
N ASP A 214 18.01 15.46 12.34
CA ASP A 214 18.19 16.86 11.94
C ASP A 214 17.01 17.41 11.14
N GLN A 215 16.44 16.62 10.22
CA GLN A 215 15.21 16.98 9.52
C GLN A 215 14.05 17.14 10.51
N LEU A 216 13.93 16.19 11.45
CA LEU A 216 12.88 16.22 12.45
C LEU A 216 13.05 17.35 13.46
N ASN A 217 14.26 17.77 13.80
CA ASN A 217 14.54 18.88 14.71
C ASN A 217 14.34 20.24 14.02
N SER A 218 14.70 20.35 12.74
CA SER A 218 14.52 21.58 11.94
C SER A 218 13.10 21.79 11.41
N ALA A 219 12.25 20.75 11.47
CA ALA A 219 10.87 20.83 10.98
C ALA A 219 10.06 21.93 11.68
N THR A 220 9.35 22.70 10.87
CA THR A 220 8.36 23.70 11.27
C THR A 220 7.00 23.06 11.52
N ALA A 221 6.63 22.10 10.68
CA ALA A 221 5.40 21.32 10.78
C ALA A 221 5.59 19.91 10.20
N CYS A 222 4.63 19.04 10.49
CA CYS A 222 4.54 17.70 9.96
C CYS A 222 3.23 17.49 9.18
N ILE A 223 3.28 16.76 8.07
CA ILE A 223 2.08 16.29 7.34
C ILE A 223 2.04 14.76 7.39
N PHE A 224 0.97 14.23 7.98
CA PHE A 224 0.66 12.82 8.02
C PHE A 224 -0.42 12.51 6.99
N ALA A 225 0.00 12.09 5.80
CA ALA A 225 -0.91 11.64 4.73
C ALA A 225 -1.06 10.12 4.82
N ALA A 226 -2.00 9.65 5.65
CA ALA A 226 -2.04 8.25 6.03
C ALA A 226 -3.46 7.69 6.20
N GLU A 227 -3.64 6.44 5.79
CA GLU A 227 -4.85 5.62 6.01
C GLU A 227 -4.60 4.48 7.01
N VAL A 228 -3.37 4.34 7.50
CA VAL A 228 -2.93 3.34 8.49
C VAL A 228 -2.12 4.01 9.59
N ALA A 229 -1.97 3.30 10.72
CA ALA A 229 -1.14 3.76 11.82
C ALA A 229 0.31 3.98 11.36
N ILE A 230 0.85 5.15 11.70
CA ILE A 230 2.22 5.53 11.42
C ILE A 230 3.16 4.80 12.36
N LYS A 231 4.16 4.12 11.79
CA LYS A 231 5.24 3.46 12.51
C LYS A 231 6.20 4.51 13.05
N GLU A 232 6.67 4.29 14.28
CA GLU A 232 7.61 5.19 14.97
C GLU A 232 7.09 6.63 15.09
N SER A 233 5.77 6.80 15.30
CA SER A 233 5.11 8.10 15.37
C SER A 233 5.59 8.96 16.54
N GLU A 234 6.13 8.36 17.59
CA GLU A 234 6.73 9.03 18.75
C GLU A 234 7.87 9.98 18.36
N ARG A 235 8.50 9.76 17.20
CA ARG A 235 9.53 10.64 16.65
C ARG A 235 9.03 12.05 16.37
N PHE A 236 7.76 12.19 16.04
CA PHE A 236 7.20 13.46 15.60
C PHE A 236 6.58 14.27 16.74
N ASN A 237 6.69 13.79 17.99
CA ASN A 237 6.13 14.44 19.17
C ASN A 237 6.68 15.88 19.33
N GLY A 238 5.76 16.82 19.55
CA GLY A 238 6.08 18.25 19.70
C GLY A 238 6.26 19.01 18.37
N ILE A 239 6.11 18.35 17.22
CA ILE A 239 6.04 19.02 15.91
C ILE A 239 4.56 19.26 15.58
N PRO A 240 4.12 20.50 15.25
CA PRO A 240 2.75 20.74 14.82
C PRO A 240 2.41 19.88 13.60
N ALA A 241 1.30 19.15 13.65
CA ALA A 241 0.98 18.14 12.64
C ALA A 241 -0.39 18.37 11.99
N LEU A 242 -0.46 18.14 10.70
CA LEU A 242 -1.68 18.04 9.90
C LEU A 242 -1.87 16.58 9.47
N SER A 243 -3.01 15.99 9.78
CA SER A 243 -3.34 14.61 9.38
C SER A 243 -4.44 14.60 8.32
N VAL A 244 -4.20 13.91 7.21
CA VAL A 244 -5.12 13.80 6.07
C VAL A 244 -5.10 12.39 5.46
N PRO A 245 -6.11 11.98 4.69
CA PRO A 245 -6.06 10.76 3.89
C PRO A 245 -4.85 10.76 2.93
N VAL A 246 -4.29 9.58 2.62
CA VAL A 246 -3.10 9.47 1.76
C VAL A 246 -3.34 9.95 0.32
N ALA A 247 -4.59 9.96 -0.15
CA ALA A 247 -4.94 10.47 -1.47
C ALA A 247 -4.96 12.02 -1.54
N GLU A 248 -5.14 12.70 -0.40
CA GLU A 248 -5.33 14.16 -0.34
C GLU A 248 -4.19 14.96 -1.02
N PRO A 249 -2.90 14.62 -0.85
CA PRO A 249 -1.82 15.38 -1.47
C PRO A 249 -1.79 15.29 -2.99
N ILE A 250 -2.40 14.26 -3.60
CA ILE A 250 -2.42 14.10 -5.06
C ILE A 250 -3.10 15.28 -5.74
N ARG A 251 -4.12 15.85 -5.10
CA ARG A 251 -4.89 17.00 -5.62
C ARG A 251 -4.58 18.31 -4.90
N HIS A 252 -4.23 18.25 -3.62
CA HIS A 252 -4.19 19.43 -2.76
C HIS A 252 -2.83 19.68 -2.08
N ALA A 253 -1.74 19.09 -2.56
CA ALA A 253 -0.41 19.22 -1.92
C ALA A 253 0.02 20.67 -1.63
N GLU A 254 -0.18 21.63 -2.55
CA GLU A 254 0.17 23.04 -2.32
C GLU A 254 -0.64 23.65 -1.16
N ALA A 255 -1.95 23.38 -1.11
CA ALA A 255 -2.82 23.85 -0.05
C ALA A 255 -2.45 23.22 1.30
N LEU A 256 -2.10 21.93 1.33
CA LEU A 256 -1.64 21.24 2.53
C LEU A 256 -0.33 21.83 3.07
N ILE A 257 0.63 22.13 2.19
CA ILE A 257 1.89 22.78 2.59
C ILE A 257 1.61 24.17 3.18
N GLN A 258 0.78 24.97 2.52
CA GLN A 258 0.42 26.30 3.02
C GLN A 258 -0.29 26.21 4.38
N GLN A 259 -1.23 25.27 4.55
CA GLN A 259 -1.90 25.03 5.82
C GLN A 259 -0.91 24.62 6.91
N ALA A 260 0.00 23.68 6.62
CA ALA A 260 1.02 23.23 7.56
C ALA A 260 1.94 24.38 8.03
N LEU A 261 2.28 25.32 7.15
CA LEU A 261 3.06 26.53 7.51
C LEU A 261 2.33 27.48 8.46
N THR A 262 1.00 27.43 8.53
CA THR A 262 0.19 28.28 9.43
C THR A 262 -0.01 27.67 10.82
N LEU A 263 0.37 26.40 11.02
CA LEU A 263 0.19 25.73 12.29
C LEU A 263 1.03 26.40 13.39
N LYS A 264 0.37 26.75 14.50
CA LYS A 264 1.04 27.34 15.66
C LYS A 264 1.74 26.24 16.46
N ARG A 265 2.92 26.55 16.97
CA ARG A 265 3.61 25.69 17.95
C ARG A 265 2.78 25.63 19.24
N SER A 266 2.57 24.43 19.76
CA SER A 266 2.15 24.24 21.14
C SER A 266 3.31 24.63 22.08
N ASP A 267 2.98 25.17 23.25
CA ASP A 267 3.96 25.60 24.28
C ASP A 267 4.67 24.41 24.98
N GLU A 268 4.54 23.20 24.47
CA GLU A 268 5.20 22.01 25.02
C GLU A 268 6.67 21.95 24.58
N THR A 269 7.55 21.63 25.53
CA THR A 269 8.99 21.55 25.29
C THR A 269 9.28 20.40 24.32
N ARG A 270 9.77 20.73 23.11
CA ARG A 270 10.16 19.75 22.09
C ARG A 270 11.31 18.88 22.62
N THR A 271 11.10 17.57 22.67
CA THR A 271 12.20 16.62 22.91
C THR A 271 13.11 16.62 21.70
N VAL A 272 14.36 17.06 21.86
CA VAL A 272 15.35 17.03 20.78
C VAL A 272 15.61 15.57 20.39
N GLN A 273 15.45 15.26 19.11
CA GLN A 273 15.86 13.96 18.61
C GLN A 273 17.37 13.84 18.57
N GLN A 274 17.91 12.78 19.14
CA GLN A 274 19.29 12.36 18.93
C GLN A 274 19.31 11.20 17.94
N ASP A 275 20.25 11.23 17.00
CA ASP A 275 20.47 10.18 16.00
C ASP A 275 21.01 8.92 16.70
N THR A 276 20.11 8.21 17.36
CA THR A 276 20.40 6.92 17.94
C THR A 276 19.95 5.92 16.90
N GLN A 277 20.89 5.37 16.15
CA GLN A 277 20.66 4.08 15.48
C GLN A 277 20.05 3.16 16.54
N PRO A 278 18.80 2.69 16.38
CA PRO A 278 18.21 1.85 17.39
C PRO A 278 19.05 0.57 17.41
N VAL A 279 19.82 0.36 18.47
CA VAL A 279 20.24 -0.99 18.83
C VAL A 279 18.94 -1.71 19.10
N LYS A 280 18.42 -2.39 18.08
CA LYS A 280 17.12 -3.03 18.13
C LYS A 280 17.11 -3.99 19.30
N SER A 281 16.39 -3.62 20.35
CA SER A 281 16.16 -4.54 21.45
C SER A 281 15.35 -5.69 20.89
N VAL A 282 15.93 -6.89 20.89
CA VAL A 282 15.29 -8.16 20.50
C VAL A 282 13.91 -8.30 21.14
N LYS A 283 13.70 -7.69 22.31
CA LYS A 283 12.41 -7.66 23.03
C LYS A 283 11.34 -6.81 22.33
N THR A 284 11.70 -5.72 21.68
CA THR A 284 10.76 -4.84 20.95
C THR A 284 10.41 -5.44 19.60
N GLU A 285 11.37 -6.03 18.88
CA GLU A 285 11.10 -6.79 17.65
C GLU A 285 10.23 -8.02 17.94
N LEU A 286 10.52 -8.77 19.00
CA LEU A 286 9.69 -9.92 19.39
C LEU A 286 8.28 -9.48 19.78
N LYS A 287 8.12 -8.36 20.50
CA LYS A 287 6.79 -7.80 20.81
C LYS A 287 6.04 -7.37 19.55
N GLN A 288 6.67 -6.64 18.63
CA GLN A 288 6.04 -6.24 17.37
C GLN A 288 5.71 -7.43 16.48
N ALA A 289 6.60 -8.43 16.39
CA ALA A 289 6.36 -9.67 15.67
C ALA A 289 5.21 -10.47 16.29
N LEU A 290 5.11 -10.54 17.62
CA LEU A 290 3.99 -11.17 18.33
C LEU A 290 2.68 -10.41 18.12
N LEU A 291 2.67 -9.09 18.28
CA LEU A 291 1.48 -8.26 18.07
C LEU A 291 0.97 -8.34 16.63
N SER A 292 1.88 -8.23 15.65
CA SER A 292 1.58 -8.47 14.23
C SER A 292 1.05 -9.88 14.00
N GLY A 293 1.69 -10.90 14.56
CA GLY A 293 1.27 -12.29 14.43
C GLY A 293 -0.13 -12.55 15.00
N ILE A 294 -0.45 -11.93 16.14
CA ILE A 294 -1.80 -11.99 16.73
C ILE A 294 -2.82 -11.30 15.82
N SER A 295 -2.51 -10.11 15.30
CA SER A 295 -3.41 -9.41 14.38
C SER A 295 -3.71 -10.20 13.11
N PHE A 296 -2.73 -10.93 12.56
CA PHE A 296 -2.96 -11.85 11.43
C PHE A 296 -3.75 -13.11 11.82
N ALA A 297 -3.66 -13.57 13.07
CA ALA A 297 -4.39 -14.74 13.57
C ALA A 297 -5.84 -14.43 13.94
N VAL A 298 -6.17 -13.20 14.35
CA VAL A 298 -7.52 -12.81 14.80
C VAL A 298 -8.60 -13.10 13.74
N PRO A 299 -8.45 -12.73 12.45
CA PRO A 299 -9.45 -13.05 11.43
C PRO A 299 -9.68 -14.56 11.26
N LEU A 300 -8.62 -15.37 11.36
CA LEU A 300 -8.72 -16.84 11.24
C LEU A 300 -9.44 -17.46 12.44
N ILE A 301 -9.14 -16.99 13.65
CA ILE A 301 -9.79 -17.45 14.89
C ILE A 301 -11.28 -17.10 14.87
N VAL A 302 -11.62 -15.87 14.46
CA VAL A 302 -13.01 -15.42 14.33
C VAL A 302 -13.74 -16.27 13.30
N ALA A 303 -13.16 -16.48 12.11
CA ALA A 303 -13.75 -17.33 11.08
C ALA A 303 -13.98 -18.78 11.57
N GLY A 304 -12.99 -19.38 12.23
CA GLY A 304 -13.11 -20.73 12.79
C GLY A 304 -14.20 -20.82 13.87
N GLY A 305 -14.29 -19.82 14.75
CA GLY A 305 -15.33 -19.72 15.76
C GLY A 305 -16.73 -19.58 15.15
N THR A 306 -16.88 -18.76 14.11
CA THR A 306 -18.15 -18.61 13.40
C THR A 306 -18.56 -19.89 12.69
N VAL A 307 -17.63 -20.60 12.03
CA VAL A 307 -17.90 -21.89 11.39
C VAL A 307 -18.36 -22.93 12.41
N LEU A 308 -17.66 -23.02 13.55
CA LEU A 308 -18.05 -23.95 14.62
C LEU A 308 -19.44 -23.60 15.19
N ALA A 309 -19.71 -22.32 15.43
CA ALA A 309 -21.01 -21.87 15.93
C ALA A 309 -22.15 -22.21 14.95
N VAL A 310 -21.94 -22.02 13.65
CA VAL A 310 -22.91 -22.40 12.61
C VAL A 310 -23.09 -23.91 12.54
N ALA A 311 -22.02 -24.69 12.62
CA ALA A 311 -22.09 -26.15 12.63
C ALA A 311 -22.90 -26.69 13.82
N VAL A 312 -22.68 -26.12 15.02
CA VAL A 312 -23.44 -26.46 16.22
C VAL A 312 -24.91 -26.07 16.08
N LEU A 313 -25.20 -24.88 15.55
CA LEU A 313 -26.59 -24.42 15.34
C LEU A 313 -27.34 -25.32 14.34
N LEU A 314 -26.70 -25.70 13.23
CA LEU A 314 -27.28 -26.61 12.25
C LEU A 314 -27.51 -28.00 12.86
N SER A 315 -26.54 -28.52 13.62
CA SER A 315 -26.70 -29.78 14.35
C SER A 315 -27.90 -29.74 15.30
N GLN A 316 -28.13 -28.60 15.98
CA GLN A 316 -29.29 -28.41 16.84
C GLN A 316 -30.62 -28.42 16.08
N ILE A 317 -30.68 -27.73 14.94
CA ILE A 317 -31.89 -27.65 14.10
C ILE A 317 -32.27 -29.00 13.51
N PHE A 318 -31.28 -29.80 13.07
CA PHE A 318 -31.51 -31.07 12.39
C PHE A 318 -31.52 -32.29 13.33
N GLY A 319 -31.36 -32.11 14.64
CA GLY A 319 -31.36 -33.23 15.59
C GLY A 319 -30.14 -34.15 15.44
N LEU A 320 -29.00 -33.61 15.02
CA LEU A 320 -27.76 -34.34 14.72
C LEU A 320 -26.72 -34.23 15.83
N GLN A 321 -27.14 -34.01 17.08
CA GLN A 321 -26.23 -33.76 18.21
C GLN A 321 -25.43 -35.01 18.58
N ASP A 322 -25.96 -36.20 18.31
CA ASP A 322 -25.33 -37.47 18.65
C ASP A 322 -24.02 -37.70 17.88
N LEU A 323 -23.89 -37.15 16.66
CA LEU A 323 -22.67 -37.22 15.86
C LEU A 323 -21.46 -36.52 16.52
N PHE A 324 -21.69 -35.52 17.37
CA PHE A 324 -20.60 -34.84 18.12
C PHE A 324 -20.16 -35.62 19.36
N ASN A 325 -20.98 -36.57 19.84
CA ASN A 325 -20.68 -37.35 21.04
C ASN A 325 -19.88 -38.63 20.73
N GLU A 326 -19.83 -39.08 19.47
CA GLU A 326 -19.13 -40.31 19.07
C GLU A 326 -17.62 -40.13 18.82
N GLU A 327 -17.11 -38.90 18.67
CA GLU A 327 -15.69 -38.63 18.39
C GLU A 327 -14.73 -38.78 19.59
N LYS A 328 -15.20 -39.25 20.74
CA LYS A 328 -14.29 -39.66 21.84
C LYS A 328 -13.47 -40.93 21.52
N LEU A 329 -13.65 -41.54 20.35
CA LEU A 329 -12.94 -42.74 19.89
C LEU A 329 -11.72 -42.51 18.98
N LEU A 330 -11.41 -41.27 18.58
CA LEU A 330 -10.21 -40.96 17.77
C LEU A 330 -9.08 -40.28 18.55
N ALA A 331 -9.06 -40.42 19.88
CA ALA A 331 -7.86 -40.17 20.66
C ALA A 331 -6.80 -41.21 20.24
N VAL A 332 -5.87 -40.79 19.39
CA VAL A 332 -4.67 -41.52 19.01
C VAL A 332 -4.01 -42.09 20.27
N ASP A 333 -3.90 -43.41 20.30
CA ASP A 333 -3.25 -44.18 21.34
C ASP A 333 -1.75 -43.83 21.35
N VAL A 334 -1.33 -42.88 22.21
CA VAL A 334 0.09 -42.58 22.43
C VAL A 334 0.67 -43.69 23.31
N PRO A 335 1.70 -44.43 22.86
CA PRO A 335 2.27 -45.55 23.62
C PRO A 335 2.73 -45.15 25.02
N GLN A 336 2.51 -46.04 25.99
CA GLN A 336 2.81 -45.89 27.43
C GLN A 336 4.32 -45.79 27.81
N ALA A 337 5.16 -45.17 26.98
CA ALA A 337 6.57 -44.92 27.27
C ALA A 337 6.80 -43.42 27.56
N GLY A 338 6.30 -42.94 28.70
CA GLY A 338 6.50 -41.54 29.11
C GLY A 338 6.01 -41.18 30.51
N ARG A 339 5.16 -42.01 31.14
CA ARG A 339 4.63 -41.78 32.50
C ARG A 339 5.64 -42.05 33.64
N ARG A 340 6.94 -41.80 33.42
CA ARG A 340 7.98 -41.87 34.46
C ARG A 340 8.72 -40.55 34.73
N ALA A 341 8.45 -39.47 33.99
CA ALA A 341 9.08 -38.17 34.25
C ALA A 341 8.18 -37.13 34.97
N ALA A 342 6.88 -37.38 35.10
CA ALA A 342 5.93 -36.44 35.73
C ALA A 342 5.43 -36.92 37.11
N ARG A 343 6.27 -37.66 37.85
CA ARG A 343 5.98 -38.11 39.22
C ARG A 343 6.96 -37.55 40.27
N ASN A 344 7.73 -36.53 39.91
CA ASN A 344 8.60 -35.77 40.80
C ASN A 344 8.41 -34.26 40.55
N PHE A 345 7.24 -33.72 40.85
CA PHE A 345 7.08 -32.32 41.26
C PHE A 345 5.75 -32.21 42.00
N ASP A 346 5.75 -32.85 43.17
CA ASP A 346 4.69 -32.77 44.16
C ASP A 346 4.68 -31.37 44.79
N GLY A 347 3.52 -30.98 45.29
CA GLY A 347 3.16 -29.60 45.58
C GLY A 347 4.07 -28.84 46.55
N THR A 348 4.36 -27.58 46.20
CA THR A 348 4.56 -26.43 47.11
C THR A 348 4.79 -25.19 46.24
N GLY A 349 3.74 -24.41 45.94
CA GLY A 349 3.93 -23.14 45.21
C GLY A 349 2.66 -22.42 44.77
N ALA A 350 1.56 -23.13 44.53
CA ALA A 350 0.33 -22.55 44.00
C ALA A 350 -0.70 -22.14 45.09
N ARG A 351 -0.24 -21.58 46.21
CA ARG A 351 -1.12 -20.92 47.21
C ARG A 351 -0.74 -19.46 47.54
N GLY A 352 0.16 -18.85 46.77
CA GLY A 352 0.66 -17.49 47.03
C GLY A 352 0.04 -16.35 46.22
N LEU A 353 -0.71 -16.60 45.14
CA LEU A 353 -1.03 -15.55 44.15
C LEU A 353 -2.49 -15.09 44.08
N TYR A 354 -3.38 -15.61 44.94
CA TYR A 354 -4.79 -15.19 45.01
C TYR A 354 -5.08 -14.12 46.08
N ARG A 355 -4.05 -13.42 46.58
CA ARG A 355 -4.18 -12.39 47.64
C ARG A 355 -3.64 -11.01 47.28
N LEU A 356 -3.47 -10.71 45.99
CA LEU A 356 -2.93 -9.42 45.51
C LEU A 356 -3.84 -8.64 44.55
N PHE A 357 -5.04 -9.13 44.23
CA PHE A 357 -5.98 -8.44 43.32
C PHE A 357 -7.42 -8.30 43.84
N SER A 358 -7.63 -8.44 45.14
CA SER A 358 -8.90 -8.05 45.78
C SER A 358 -8.62 -7.35 47.10
N GLY A 359 -8.12 -6.13 47.01
CA GLY A 359 -8.01 -5.19 48.11
C GLY A 359 -8.79 -3.93 47.73
N ARG A 360 -9.77 -3.64 48.57
CA ARG A 360 -10.48 -2.37 48.81
C ARG A 360 -9.98 -1.12 48.11
#